data_AF-A0A7V3VTD5-F1
#
_entry.id   AF-A0A7V3VTD5-F1
#
_cell.length_a   1.000
_cell.length_b   1.000
_cell.length_c   1.000
_cell.angle_alpha   90.00
_cell.angle_beta   90.00
_cell.angle_gamma   90.00
#
_symmetry.space_group_name_H-M   'P 1'
#
loop_
_entity.id
_entity.type
_entity.pdbx_description
1 polymer ?
#
loop_
_entity_poly.entity_id
_entity_poly.type
_entity_poly.pdbx_seq_one_letter_code
_entity_poly.pdbx_strand_id
1 'polypeptide(L)'
;MPFEIKEDGNREKKIKRVPVIKVMGVGGAGNNAISRMIESGIKDVTFMAANTDLQVLEASQADVTIQLGAETTRGLGAGGYPEIGEKAAEESKPEIEEILDGTDLLFLTCGMGGGTGTGATPVVAKIAKSMQILTVAIVTTPFYFEGNSRWRIATEGLKKLHSNVDTLIRISNNKLLEELPPDTTIPDAFLKADETLHQGVKGISELITRRGYINLDFADVEAVMRNAGPAMLGIGIGKGENRAEVSAKMAMDSKLLEQPVKNASSIILNVSAPKNVTMKEMHAAASVIRQGCSEEADVKFGLVIDDSIPEDEMRVTLIATGFEETDKLLLTESDIPAIYRSGLDEFLR
;
A
#
# COMPACT_ATOMS: atom_id res chain seq x y z
N MET A 1 50.54 -44.01 -12.67
CA MET A 1 49.20 -44.13 -12.07
C MET A 1 48.45 -42.85 -12.37
N PRO A 2 47.40 -42.88 -13.20
CA PRO A 2 46.59 -41.70 -13.47
C PRO A 2 45.69 -41.38 -12.26
N PHE A 3 45.59 -40.10 -11.93
CA PHE A 3 44.75 -39.56 -10.88
C PHE A 3 43.28 -39.70 -11.28
N GLU A 4 42.49 -40.40 -10.45
CA GLU A 4 41.03 -40.39 -10.53
C GLU A 4 40.50 -39.03 -10.08
N ILE A 5 39.84 -38.31 -10.99
CA ILE A 5 38.99 -37.17 -10.64
C ILE A 5 37.67 -37.77 -10.16
N LYS A 6 37.40 -37.66 -8.85
CA LYS A 6 36.07 -37.92 -8.31
C LYS A 6 35.11 -36.87 -8.86
N GLU A 7 34.04 -37.32 -9.53
CA GLU A 7 32.90 -36.48 -9.88
C GLU A 7 32.23 -35.99 -8.60
N ASP A 8 32.50 -34.74 -8.24
CA ASP A 8 31.83 -34.08 -7.14
C ASP A 8 30.45 -33.59 -7.58
N GLY A 9 29.44 -34.23 -6.99
CA GLY A 9 28.30 -33.53 -6.40
C GLY A 9 27.36 -32.83 -7.38
N ASN A 10 26.29 -33.54 -7.71
CA ASN A 10 25.03 -32.98 -8.17
C ASN A 10 24.61 -31.85 -7.20
N ARG A 11 24.99 -30.60 -7.51
CA ARG A 11 24.54 -29.41 -6.79
C ARG A 11 23.04 -29.31 -7.05
N GLU A 12 22.25 -29.81 -6.11
CA GLU A 12 20.82 -29.50 -6.05
C GLU A 12 20.67 -27.98 -6.18
N LYS A 13 20.16 -27.54 -7.34
CA LYS A 13 19.79 -26.15 -7.54
C LYS A 13 18.70 -25.86 -6.51
N LYS A 14 19.04 -25.17 -5.41
CA LYS A 14 18.05 -24.60 -4.50
C LYS A 14 17.08 -23.76 -5.34
N ILE A 15 15.90 -24.31 -5.61
CA ILE A 15 14.83 -23.59 -6.28
C ILE A 15 14.46 -22.45 -5.35
N LYS A 16 14.76 -21.20 -5.75
CA LYS A 16 14.29 -20.03 -5.01
C LYS A 16 12.76 -20.05 -5.07
N ARG A 17 12.10 -20.31 -3.93
CA ARG A 17 10.65 -20.16 -3.79
C ARG A 17 10.29 -18.71 -4.10
N VAL A 18 9.35 -18.49 -5.02
CA VAL A 18 8.77 -17.17 -5.25
C VAL A 18 7.79 -16.89 -4.11
N PRO A 19 7.89 -15.75 -3.40
CA PRO A 19 6.95 -15.40 -2.35
C PRO A 19 5.52 -15.35 -2.89
N VAL A 20 4.58 -15.93 -2.14
CA VAL A 20 3.15 -15.87 -2.44
C VAL A 20 2.60 -14.57 -1.87
N ILE A 21 2.18 -13.67 -2.76
CA ILE A 21 1.62 -12.37 -2.42
C ILE A 21 0.11 -12.40 -2.67
N LYS A 22 -0.67 -12.00 -1.68
CA LYS A 22 -2.12 -11.82 -1.82
C LYS A 22 -2.52 -10.39 -1.48
N VAL A 23 -3.54 -9.89 -2.15
CA VAL A 23 -4.11 -8.55 -1.95
C VAL A 23 -5.57 -8.70 -1.61
N MET A 24 -5.96 -8.33 -0.39
CA MET A 24 -7.34 -8.38 0.07
C MET A 24 -7.95 -6.97 0.18
N GLY A 25 -8.97 -6.72 -0.65
CA GLY A 25 -9.83 -5.56 -0.51
C GLY A 25 -10.96 -5.85 0.47
N VAL A 26 -11.10 -5.07 1.53
CA VAL A 26 -12.11 -5.27 2.58
C VAL A 26 -13.17 -4.16 2.54
N GLY A 27 -14.43 -4.56 2.42
CA GLY A 27 -15.58 -3.65 2.25
C GLY A 27 -15.62 -2.98 0.88
N GLY A 28 -16.64 -2.16 0.64
CA GLY A 28 -16.92 -1.58 -0.69
C GLY A 28 -15.75 -0.81 -1.32
N ALA A 29 -15.16 0.14 -0.58
CA ALA A 29 -14.01 0.90 -1.09
C ALA A 29 -12.79 0.01 -1.37
N GLY A 30 -12.51 -0.98 -0.51
CA GLY A 30 -11.43 -1.94 -0.75
C GLY A 30 -11.71 -2.81 -1.97
N ASN A 31 -12.95 -3.25 -2.18
CA ASN A 31 -13.36 -4.04 -3.35
C ASN A 31 -13.26 -3.23 -4.66
N ASN A 32 -13.59 -1.93 -4.62
CA ASN A 32 -13.40 -1.03 -5.77
C ASN A 32 -11.91 -0.88 -6.10
N ALA A 33 -11.08 -0.62 -5.09
CA ALA A 33 -9.64 -0.47 -5.26
C ALA A 33 -9.00 -1.73 -5.90
N ILE A 34 -9.31 -2.94 -5.41
CA ILE A 34 -8.77 -4.18 -6.01
C ILE A 34 -9.33 -4.42 -7.42
N SER A 35 -10.59 -4.07 -7.69
CA SER A 35 -11.16 -4.20 -9.04
C SER A 35 -10.36 -3.34 -10.01
N ARG A 36 -9.98 -2.12 -9.60
CA ARG A 36 -9.13 -1.25 -10.39
C ARG A 36 -7.71 -1.79 -10.56
N MET A 37 -7.16 -2.42 -9.52
CA MET A 37 -5.83 -3.07 -9.60
C MET A 37 -5.82 -4.22 -10.60
N ILE A 38 -6.90 -5.01 -10.65
CA ILE A 38 -7.11 -6.10 -11.61
C ILE A 38 -7.18 -5.54 -13.03
N GLU A 39 -8.00 -4.51 -13.26
CA GLU A 39 -8.11 -3.84 -14.56
C GLU A 39 -6.77 -3.26 -15.04
N SER A 40 -5.96 -2.77 -14.10
CA SER A 40 -4.64 -2.18 -14.38
C SER A 40 -3.55 -3.24 -14.61
N GLY A 41 -3.85 -4.52 -14.38
CA GLY A 41 -3.00 -5.65 -14.73
C GLY A 41 -1.79 -5.87 -13.83
N ILE A 42 -1.90 -5.68 -12.51
CA ILE A 42 -0.85 -6.15 -11.58
C ILE A 42 -0.75 -7.68 -11.71
N LYS A 43 0.46 -8.18 -11.95
CA LYS A 43 0.74 -9.61 -12.13
C LYS A 43 1.32 -10.22 -10.85
N ASP A 44 1.34 -11.55 -10.80
CA ASP A 44 2.01 -12.34 -9.76
C ASP A 44 1.49 -12.07 -8.34
N VAL A 45 0.22 -11.66 -8.23
CA VAL A 45 -0.52 -11.49 -6.97
C VAL A 45 -1.89 -12.16 -7.09
N THR A 46 -2.42 -12.67 -5.99
CA THR A 46 -3.81 -13.17 -5.92
C THR A 46 -4.70 -12.11 -5.29
N PHE A 47 -5.77 -11.72 -5.99
CA PHE A 47 -6.74 -10.74 -5.52
C PHE A 47 -7.89 -11.41 -4.76
N MET A 48 -8.25 -10.82 -3.63
CA MET A 48 -9.30 -11.33 -2.75
C MET A 48 -10.25 -10.19 -2.37
N ALA A 49 -11.55 -10.40 -2.55
CA ALA A 49 -12.59 -9.46 -2.15
C ALA A 49 -13.29 -9.98 -0.89
N ALA A 50 -13.25 -9.24 0.21
CA ALA A 50 -13.97 -9.58 1.43
C ALA A 50 -15.02 -8.52 1.75
N ASN A 51 -16.30 -8.90 1.89
CA ASN A 51 -17.37 -7.96 2.18
C ASN A 51 -18.55 -8.62 2.90
N THR A 52 -19.32 -7.82 3.63
CA THR A 52 -20.61 -8.22 4.22
C THR A 52 -21.78 -8.00 3.27
N ASP A 53 -21.58 -7.23 2.20
CA ASP A 53 -22.57 -6.98 1.15
C ASP A 53 -22.37 -7.96 -0.01
N LEU A 54 -23.35 -8.84 -0.22
CA LEU A 54 -23.27 -9.88 -1.25
C LEU A 54 -23.36 -9.30 -2.67
N GLN A 55 -24.11 -8.21 -2.87
CA GLN A 55 -24.26 -7.60 -4.19
C GLN A 55 -22.92 -7.05 -4.69
N VAL A 56 -22.11 -6.51 -3.78
CA VAL A 56 -20.76 -6.03 -4.11
C VAL A 56 -19.83 -7.20 -4.47
N LEU A 57 -19.96 -8.34 -3.79
CA LEU A 57 -19.14 -9.53 -4.08
C LEU A 57 -19.52 -10.18 -5.41
N GLU A 58 -20.81 -10.27 -5.74
CA GLU A 58 -21.29 -10.81 -7.02
C GLU A 58 -20.76 -10.03 -8.24
N ALA A 59 -20.51 -8.73 -8.07
CA ALA A 59 -19.91 -7.88 -9.10
C ALA A 59 -18.38 -7.91 -9.13
N SER A 60 -17.72 -8.59 -8.17
CA SER A 60 -16.26 -8.59 -8.04
C SER A 60 -15.57 -9.41 -9.12
N GLN A 61 -14.43 -8.92 -9.59
CA GLN A 61 -13.55 -9.63 -10.54
C GLN A 61 -12.37 -10.32 -9.82
N ALA A 62 -12.35 -10.34 -8.49
CA ALA A 62 -11.28 -10.93 -7.71
C ALA A 62 -11.18 -12.45 -7.91
N ASP A 63 -9.98 -13.01 -7.75
CA ASP A 63 -9.75 -14.46 -7.87
C ASP A 63 -10.50 -15.25 -6.79
N VAL A 64 -10.67 -14.64 -5.62
CA VAL A 64 -11.37 -15.22 -4.46
C VAL A 64 -12.30 -14.18 -3.84
N THR A 65 -13.52 -14.57 -3.50
CA THR A 65 -14.48 -13.72 -2.78
C THR A 65 -14.83 -14.35 -1.44
N ILE A 66 -14.92 -13.54 -0.39
CA ILE A 66 -15.24 -13.96 0.98
C ILE A 66 -16.45 -13.18 1.47
N GLN A 67 -17.55 -13.88 1.75
CA GLN A 67 -18.70 -13.27 2.38
C GLN A 67 -18.50 -13.23 3.90
N LEU A 68 -18.25 -12.04 4.42
CA LEU A 68 -18.09 -11.82 5.86
C LEU A 68 -19.45 -11.80 6.55
N GLY A 69 -19.57 -12.52 7.67
CA GLY A 69 -20.73 -12.46 8.55
C GLY A 69 -22.06 -12.77 7.87
N ALA A 70 -22.16 -13.93 7.21
CA ALA A 70 -23.35 -14.38 6.52
C ALA A 70 -24.56 -14.44 7.46
N GLU A 71 -24.37 -14.87 8.71
CA GLU A 71 -25.44 -14.88 9.73
C GLU A 71 -25.66 -13.48 10.31
N THR A 72 -24.58 -12.76 10.63
CA THR A 72 -24.64 -11.44 11.26
C THR A 72 -25.35 -10.40 10.39
N THR A 73 -25.12 -10.40 9.07
CA THR A 73 -25.61 -9.35 8.16
C THR A 73 -26.66 -9.83 7.16
N ARG A 74 -26.78 -11.15 6.96
CA ARG A 74 -27.62 -11.75 5.92
C ARG A 74 -27.30 -11.23 4.52
N GLY A 75 -26.04 -10.83 4.28
CA GLY A 75 -25.56 -10.34 3.00
C GLY A 75 -25.96 -8.89 2.67
N LEU A 76 -26.47 -8.12 3.62
CA LEU A 76 -26.97 -6.75 3.42
C LEU A 76 -25.97 -5.65 3.82
N GLY A 77 -24.74 -6.02 4.15
CA GLY A 77 -23.73 -5.08 4.62
C GLY A 77 -23.81 -4.74 6.11
N ALA A 78 -22.81 -3.99 6.59
CA ALA A 78 -22.67 -3.62 8.00
C ALA A 78 -23.39 -2.30 8.39
N GLY A 79 -24.12 -1.66 7.46
CA GLY A 79 -24.91 -0.44 7.75
C GLY A 79 -24.11 0.78 8.22
N GLY A 80 -22.79 0.80 8.01
CA GLY A 80 -21.91 1.88 8.51
C GLY A 80 -21.42 1.68 9.96
N TYR A 81 -21.76 0.55 10.58
CA TYR A 81 -21.42 0.21 11.97
C TYR A 81 -20.17 -0.69 12.05
N PRO A 82 -19.02 -0.19 12.55
CA PRO A 82 -17.77 -0.96 12.60
C PRO A 82 -17.86 -2.22 13.45
N GLU A 83 -18.62 -2.20 14.55
CA GLU A 83 -18.83 -3.34 15.43
C GLU A 83 -19.50 -4.51 14.71
N ILE A 84 -20.36 -4.23 13.72
CA ILE A 84 -20.97 -5.27 12.88
C ILE A 84 -19.93 -5.85 11.93
N GLY A 85 -19.08 -5.01 11.34
CA GLY A 85 -17.97 -5.46 10.48
C GLY A 85 -16.94 -6.30 11.24
N GLU A 86 -16.61 -5.92 12.47
CA GLU A 86 -15.71 -6.65 13.37
C GLU A 86 -16.30 -8.04 13.68
N LYS A 87 -17.54 -8.09 14.15
CA LYS A 87 -18.24 -9.36 14.43
C LYS A 87 -18.35 -10.25 13.20
N ALA A 88 -18.63 -9.68 12.04
CA ALA A 88 -18.73 -10.42 10.78
C ALA A 88 -17.40 -11.08 10.38
N ALA A 89 -16.27 -10.39 10.60
CA ALA A 89 -14.96 -10.97 10.33
C ALA A 89 -14.55 -12.03 11.37
N GLU A 90 -14.94 -11.86 12.63
CA GLU A 90 -14.74 -12.88 13.66
C GLU A 90 -15.54 -14.16 13.38
N GLU A 91 -16.79 -14.02 12.91
CA GLU A 91 -17.65 -15.11 12.46
C GLU A 91 -17.01 -15.90 11.31
N SER A 92 -16.46 -15.19 10.32
CA SER A 92 -15.82 -15.78 9.14
C SER A 92 -14.34 -16.15 9.33
N LYS A 93 -13.85 -16.18 10.58
CA LYS A 93 -12.43 -16.46 10.87
C LYS A 93 -11.90 -17.75 10.21
N PRO A 94 -12.59 -18.91 10.26
CA PRO A 94 -12.07 -20.14 9.67
C PRO A 94 -11.85 -20.05 8.16
N GLU A 95 -12.76 -19.38 7.45
CA GLU A 95 -12.66 -19.16 6.00
C GLU A 95 -11.50 -18.21 5.66
N ILE A 96 -11.30 -17.17 6.47
CA ILE A 96 -10.15 -16.27 6.33
C ILE A 96 -8.83 -17.04 6.53
N GLU A 97 -8.73 -17.89 7.56
CA GLU A 97 -7.53 -18.70 7.82
C GLU A 97 -7.23 -19.66 6.66
N GLU A 98 -8.24 -20.34 6.13
CA GLU A 98 -8.10 -21.25 4.98
C GLU A 98 -7.58 -20.50 3.74
N ILE A 99 -8.16 -19.35 3.43
CA ILE A 99 -7.79 -18.58 2.25
C ILE A 99 -6.41 -17.93 2.41
N LEU A 100 -6.00 -17.57 3.62
CA LEU A 100 -4.69 -16.99 3.88
C LEU A 100 -3.57 -18.03 3.96
N ASP A 101 -3.87 -19.32 3.98
CA ASP A 101 -2.86 -20.37 4.02
C ASP A 101 -1.85 -20.27 2.86
N GLY A 102 -0.59 -20.57 3.17
CA GLY A 102 0.54 -20.51 2.24
C GLY A 102 0.96 -19.10 1.78
N THR A 103 0.38 -18.03 2.33
CA THR A 103 0.71 -16.64 2.00
C THR A 103 2.00 -16.20 2.70
N ASP A 104 2.91 -15.54 1.98
CA ASP A 104 4.13 -14.96 2.58
C ASP A 104 3.92 -13.46 2.90
N LEU A 105 3.19 -12.74 2.04
CA LEU A 105 2.85 -11.32 2.20
C LEU A 105 1.39 -11.06 1.85
N LEU A 106 0.69 -10.38 2.76
CA LEU A 106 -0.69 -9.94 2.60
C LEU A 106 -0.75 -8.42 2.56
N PHE A 107 -1.27 -7.88 1.46
CA PHE A 107 -1.72 -6.49 1.40
C PHE A 107 -3.19 -6.42 1.80
N LEU A 108 -3.52 -5.58 2.78
CA LEU A 108 -4.88 -5.22 3.13
C LEU A 108 -5.20 -3.83 2.61
N THR A 109 -6.30 -3.68 1.88
CA THR A 109 -6.77 -2.37 1.44
C THR A 109 -8.23 -2.16 1.78
N CYS A 110 -8.53 -0.98 2.34
CA CYS A 110 -9.89 -0.55 2.64
C CYS A 110 -9.98 0.97 2.75
N GLY A 111 -11.19 1.49 2.52
CA GLY A 111 -11.54 2.85 2.93
C GLY A 111 -12.04 2.87 4.37
N MET A 112 -11.38 3.64 5.23
CA MET A 112 -11.75 3.80 6.63
C MET A 112 -12.93 4.77 6.76
N GLY A 113 -13.79 4.55 7.75
CA GLY A 113 -14.97 5.40 8.03
C GLY A 113 -16.31 4.71 7.76
N GLY A 114 -16.32 3.57 7.07
CA GLY A 114 -17.50 2.71 6.91
C GLY A 114 -17.63 1.64 8.00
N GLY A 115 -18.60 0.73 7.86
CA GLY A 115 -18.78 -0.39 8.79
C GLY A 115 -17.84 -1.56 8.52
N THR A 116 -17.95 -2.16 7.33
CA THR A 116 -17.20 -3.38 6.97
C THR A 116 -15.69 -3.15 6.96
N GLY A 117 -15.19 -2.22 6.14
CA GLY A 117 -13.75 -1.95 6.02
C GLY A 117 -13.11 -1.60 7.36
N THR A 118 -13.70 -0.67 8.10
CA THR A 118 -13.15 -0.22 9.39
C THR A 118 -13.15 -1.33 10.46
N GLY A 119 -14.21 -2.15 10.52
CA GLY A 119 -14.38 -3.17 11.54
C GLY A 119 -13.66 -4.49 11.24
N ALA A 120 -13.75 -4.97 10.00
CA ALA A 120 -13.22 -6.26 9.59
C ALA A 120 -11.72 -6.25 9.35
N THR A 121 -11.17 -5.17 8.77
CA THR A 121 -9.73 -5.14 8.39
C THR A 121 -8.78 -5.38 9.57
N PRO A 122 -8.98 -4.78 10.77
CA PRO A 122 -8.16 -5.11 11.93
C PRO A 122 -8.22 -6.58 12.35
N VAL A 123 -9.38 -7.23 12.20
CA VAL A 123 -9.56 -8.66 12.53
C VAL A 123 -8.80 -9.54 11.53
N VAL A 124 -8.95 -9.27 10.23
CA VAL A 124 -8.22 -9.97 9.16
C VAL A 124 -6.71 -9.80 9.37
N ALA A 125 -6.25 -8.58 9.66
CA ALA A 125 -4.84 -8.29 9.94
C ALA A 125 -4.31 -9.12 11.11
N LYS A 126 -5.08 -9.18 12.21
CA LYS A 126 -4.73 -9.97 13.39
C LYS A 126 -4.59 -11.46 13.08
N ILE A 127 -5.52 -12.01 12.27
CA ILE A 127 -5.48 -13.40 11.82
C ILE A 127 -4.20 -13.63 11.01
N ALA A 128 -3.95 -12.80 9.98
CA ALA A 128 -2.78 -12.92 9.12
C ALA A 128 -1.46 -12.85 9.91
N LYS A 129 -1.35 -11.90 10.85
CA LYS A 129 -0.17 -11.75 11.71
C LYS A 129 0.03 -12.95 12.64
N SER A 130 -1.05 -13.54 13.15
CA SER A 130 -0.99 -14.78 13.95
C SER A 130 -0.50 -15.99 13.15
N MET A 131 -0.69 -15.96 11.83
CA MET A 131 -0.17 -16.94 10.88
C MET A 131 1.25 -16.62 10.38
N GLN A 132 1.92 -15.61 10.98
CA GLN A 132 3.27 -15.14 10.62
C GLN A 132 3.39 -14.52 9.21
N ILE A 133 2.28 -14.17 8.58
CA ILE A 133 2.24 -13.51 7.28
C ILE A 133 2.71 -12.07 7.44
N LEU A 134 3.61 -11.59 6.57
CA LEU A 134 3.95 -10.17 6.51
C LEU A 134 2.69 -9.38 6.15
N THR A 135 2.19 -8.57 7.09
CA THR A 135 0.87 -7.95 6.95
C THR A 135 1.01 -6.44 6.76
N VAL A 136 0.77 -5.97 5.55
CA VAL A 136 0.87 -4.54 5.18
C VAL A 136 -0.51 -4.01 4.89
N ALA A 137 -0.96 -2.98 5.61
CA ALA A 137 -2.22 -2.31 5.31
C ALA A 137 -1.97 -0.99 4.58
N ILE A 138 -2.69 -0.78 3.47
CA ILE A 138 -2.70 0.46 2.71
C ILE A 138 -4.16 0.95 2.67
N VAL A 139 -4.46 1.97 3.47
CA VAL A 139 -5.84 2.39 3.73
C VAL A 139 -6.03 3.87 3.51
N THR A 140 -7.25 4.27 3.12
CA THR A 140 -7.61 5.68 2.96
C THR A 140 -8.41 6.19 4.16
N THR A 141 -8.21 7.45 4.55
CA THR A 141 -9.12 8.18 5.44
C THR A 141 -10.15 8.96 4.61
N PRO A 142 -11.36 9.20 5.14
CA PRO A 142 -12.44 9.79 4.35
C PRO A 142 -12.15 11.25 4.01
N PHE A 143 -12.76 11.74 2.93
CA PHE A 143 -12.77 13.18 2.64
C PHE A 143 -13.49 13.95 3.75
N TYR A 144 -13.09 15.19 3.97
CA TYR A 144 -13.69 16.02 5.02
C TYR A 144 -15.20 16.25 4.80
N PHE A 145 -15.64 16.36 3.53
CA PHE A 145 -17.06 16.53 3.19
C PHE A 145 -17.93 15.33 3.58
N GLU A 146 -17.34 14.15 3.81
CA GLU A 146 -18.08 12.96 4.23
C GLU A 146 -18.55 13.02 5.70
N GLY A 147 -18.07 14.03 6.44
CA GLY A 147 -18.56 14.39 7.75
C GLY A 147 -17.77 13.82 8.93
N ASN A 148 -17.86 14.52 10.06
CA ASN A 148 -17.08 14.23 11.27
C ASN A 148 -17.34 12.82 11.85
N SER A 149 -18.54 12.27 11.65
CA SER A 149 -18.88 10.92 12.11
C SER A 149 -18.01 9.86 11.43
N ARG A 150 -17.86 9.92 10.09
CA ARG A 150 -16.99 9.01 9.34
C ARG A 150 -15.53 9.19 9.72
N TRP A 151 -15.10 10.43 9.92
CA TRP A 151 -13.74 10.74 10.37
C TRP A 151 -13.39 10.11 11.73
N ARG A 152 -14.31 10.20 12.71
CA ARG A 152 -14.13 9.57 14.03
C ARG A 152 -14.05 8.04 13.92
N ILE A 153 -14.95 7.44 13.14
CA ILE A 153 -14.94 6.00 12.88
C ILE A 153 -13.60 5.58 12.26
N ALA A 154 -13.12 6.31 11.25
CA ALA A 154 -11.86 6.03 10.58
C ALA A 154 -10.66 6.11 11.56
N THR A 155 -10.63 7.14 12.39
CA THR A 155 -9.62 7.37 13.42
C THR A 155 -9.57 6.22 14.43
N GLU A 156 -10.71 5.78 14.95
CA GLU A 156 -10.79 4.66 15.88
C GLU A 156 -10.38 3.33 15.23
N GLY A 157 -10.81 3.10 14.00
CA GLY A 157 -10.42 1.93 13.22
C GLY A 157 -8.92 1.89 12.94
N LEU A 158 -8.29 3.04 12.62
CA LEU A 158 -6.85 3.13 12.37
C LEU A 158 -6.04 2.74 13.60
N LYS A 159 -6.46 3.18 14.79
CA LYS A 159 -5.81 2.77 16.06
C LYS A 159 -5.89 1.27 16.27
N LYS A 160 -7.04 0.65 16.01
CA LYS A 160 -7.19 -0.80 16.06
C LYS A 160 -6.31 -1.50 15.02
N LEU A 161 -6.32 -1.02 13.78
CA LEU A 161 -5.57 -1.62 12.68
C LEU A 161 -4.06 -1.57 12.91
N HIS A 162 -3.53 -0.42 13.36
CA HIS A 162 -2.12 -0.22 13.65
C HIS A 162 -1.54 -1.31 14.57
N SER A 163 -2.28 -1.68 15.61
CA SER A 163 -1.85 -2.72 16.56
C SER A 163 -1.84 -4.15 15.98
N ASN A 164 -2.44 -4.36 14.81
CA ASN A 164 -2.65 -5.68 14.21
C ASN A 164 -1.90 -5.90 12.90
N VAL A 165 -1.14 -4.90 12.41
CA VAL A 165 -0.34 -5.01 11.18
C VAL A 165 1.16 -4.95 11.46
N ASP A 166 1.97 -5.31 10.48
CA ASP A 166 3.42 -5.07 10.51
C ASP A 166 3.75 -3.65 10.06
N THR A 167 3.11 -3.22 8.97
CA THR A 167 3.23 -1.87 8.41
C THR A 167 1.85 -1.29 8.09
N LEU A 168 1.63 -0.02 8.42
CA LEU A 168 0.42 0.73 8.08
C LEU A 168 0.76 1.96 7.23
N ILE A 169 0.35 1.96 5.98
CA ILE A 169 0.39 3.11 5.08
C ILE A 169 -0.98 3.76 5.07
N ARG A 170 -1.05 4.99 5.61
CA ARG A 170 -2.26 5.80 5.63
C ARG A 170 -2.22 6.80 4.48
N ILE A 171 -3.29 6.84 3.68
CA ILE A 171 -3.47 7.81 2.61
C ILE A 171 -4.61 8.75 2.98
N SER A 172 -4.29 10.03 3.11
CA SER A 172 -5.30 11.06 3.40
C SER A 172 -6.02 11.49 2.13
N ASN A 173 -7.32 11.18 2.01
CA ASN A 173 -8.11 11.64 0.87
C ASN A 173 -8.17 13.19 0.80
N ASN A 174 -8.03 13.87 1.94
CA ASN A 174 -7.93 15.33 1.96
C ASN A 174 -6.63 15.83 1.31
N LYS A 175 -5.52 15.11 1.47
CA LYS A 175 -4.25 15.44 0.79
C LYS A 175 -4.33 15.18 -0.70
N LEU A 176 -5.07 14.16 -1.12
CA LEU A 176 -5.37 13.94 -2.52
C LEU A 176 -6.18 15.09 -3.13
N LEU A 177 -7.17 15.65 -2.40
CA LEU A 177 -7.92 16.82 -2.87
C LEU A 177 -7.04 18.06 -3.08
N GLU A 178 -5.99 18.26 -2.27
CA GLU A 178 -5.07 19.39 -2.44
C GLU A 178 -4.30 19.34 -3.78
N GLU A 179 -4.18 18.16 -4.40
CA GLU A 179 -3.54 17.98 -5.71
C GLU A 179 -4.52 18.09 -6.89
N LEU A 180 -5.82 18.00 -6.63
CA LEU A 180 -6.85 17.92 -7.66
C LEU A 180 -7.32 19.31 -8.11
N PRO A 181 -7.61 19.51 -9.41
CA PRO A 181 -8.25 20.72 -9.91
C PRO A 181 -9.58 21.02 -9.19
N PRO A 182 -9.95 22.29 -8.96
CA PRO A 182 -11.19 22.66 -8.26
C PRO A 182 -12.49 22.14 -8.92
N ASP A 183 -12.46 21.86 -10.21
CA ASP A 183 -13.58 21.35 -11.02
C ASP A 183 -13.65 19.82 -11.08
N THR A 184 -12.77 19.12 -10.36
CA THR A 184 -12.75 17.65 -10.30
C THR A 184 -14.08 17.12 -9.73
N THR A 185 -14.68 16.15 -10.41
CA THR A 185 -15.93 15.54 -9.95
C THR A 185 -15.69 14.59 -8.79
N ILE A 186 -16.73 14.31 -7.99
CA ILE A 186 -16.62 13.35 -6.87
C ILE A 186 -16.19 11.94 -7.36
N PRO A 187 -16.75 11.37 -8.45
CA PRO A 187 -16.25 10.12 -9.01
C PRO A 187 -14.76 10.17 -9.35
N ASP A 188 -14.27 11.23 -9.99
CA ASP A 188 -12.86 11.38 -10.36
C ASP A 188 -11.95 11.48 -9.12
N ALA A 189 -12.41 12.13 -8.05
CA ALA A 189 -11.69 12.20 -6.79
C ALA A 189 -11.54 10.81 -6.12
N PHE A 190 -12.60 9.99 -6.12
CA PHE A 190 -12.50 8.61 -5.64
C PHE A 190 -11.61 7.74 -6.54
N LEU A 191 -11.69 7.92 -7.86
CA LEU A 191 -10.79 7.24 -8.80
C LEU A 191 -9.32 7.58 -8.52
N LYS A 192 -9.02 8.83 -8.11
CA LYS A 192 -7.66 9.22 -7.72
C LYS A 192 -7.18 8.50 -6.45
N ALA A 193 -8.08 8.31 -5.48
CA ALA A 193 -7.77 7.55 -4.27
C ALA A 193 -7.49 6.07 -4.61
N ASP A 194 -8.30 5.46 -5.46
CA ASP A 194 -8.10 4.09 -5.95
C ASP A 194 -6.79 3.95 -6.74
N GLU A 195 -6.46 4.94 -7.59
CA GLU A 195 -5.17 4.99 -8.29
C GLU A 195 -3.99 5.04 -7.32
N THR A 196 -4.10 5.81 -6.25
CA THR A 196 -3.04 5.93 -5.24
C THR A 196 -2.83 4.62 -4.48
N LEU A 197 -3.93 3.94 -4.10
CA LEU A 197 -3.89 2.59 -3.53
C LEU A 197 -3.23 1.60 -4.49
N HIS A 198 -3.60 1.65 -5.77
CA HIS A 198 -3.02 0.83 -6.82
C HIS A 198 -1.51 1.04 -6.93
N GLN A 199 -1.04 2.28 -6.98
CA GLN A 199 0.38 2.59 -7.10
C GLN A 199 1.18 2.10 -5.88
N GLY A 200 0.61 2.19 -4.67
CA GLY A 200 1.22 1.64 -3.46
C GLY A 200 1.38 0.13 -3.50
N VAL A 201 0.30 -0.61 -3.79
CA VAL A 201 0.36 -2.08 -3.91
C VAL A 201 1.28 -2.50 -5.05
N LYS A 202 1.19 -1.85 -6.21
CA LYS A 202 2.03 -2.13 -7.36
C LYS A 202 3.52 -1.90 -7.05
N GLY A 203 3.86 -0.77 -6.45
CA GLY A 203 5.25 -0.43 -6.14
C GLY A 203 5.93 -1.49 -5.25
N ILE A 204 5.22 -1.99 -4.23
CA ILE A 204 5.76 -2.99 -3.29
C ILE A 204 5.71 -4.39 -3.87
N SER A 205 4.65 -4.75 -4.59
CA SER A 205 4.56 -6.08 -5.21
C SER A 205 5.57 -6.27 -6.34
N GLU A 206 5.79 -5.26 -7.19
CA GLU A 206 6.76 -5.33 -8.29
C GLU A 206 8.20 -5.41 -7.78
N LEU A 207 8.51 -4.79 -6.63
CA LEU A 207 9.79 -4.89 -5.95
C LEU A 207 10.17 -6.36 -5.62
N ILE A 208 9.18 -7.20 -5.33
CA ILE A 208 9.38 -8.58 -4.88
C ILE A 208 9.24 -9.57 -6.04
N THR A 209 8.24 -9.36 -6.90
CA THR A 209 7.85 -10.32 -7.94
C THR A 209 8.67 -10.18 -9.21
N ARG A 210 9.02 -8.94 -9.60
CA ARG A 210 9.79 -8.70 -10.82
C ARG A 210 11.26 -8.88 -10.53
N ARG A 211 11.93 -9.62 -11.42
CA ARG A 211 13.39 -9.65 -11.43
C ARG A 211 13.92 -8.29 -11.89
N GLY A 212 14.25 -7.44 -10.94
CA GLY A 212 15.03 -6.24 -11.14
C GLY A 212 16.45 -6.54 -11.59
N TYR A 213 17.11 -5.51 -12.12
CA TYR A 213 18.54 -5.52 -12.42
C TYR A 213 19.36 -5.40 -11.12
N ILE A 214 18.83 -4.64 -10.16
CA ILE A 214 19.24 -4.66 -8.76
C ILE A 214 18.04 -5.18 -7.99
N ASN A 215 18.08 -6.47 -7.64
CA ASN A 215 17.00 -7.12 -6.90
C ASN A 215 17.12 -6.78 -5.43
N LEU A 216 16.05 -6.25 -4.87
CA LEU A 216 15.76 -6.42 -3.44
C LEU A 216 15.08 -7.77 -3.29
N ASP A 217 15.58 -8.59 -2.36
CA ASP A 217 14.91 -9.86 -2.08
C ASP A 217 13.77 -9.66 -1.07
N PHE A 218 12.95 -10.70 -0.93
CA PHE A 218 11.84 -10.65 0.03
C PHE A 218 12.32 -10.42 1.46
N ALA A 219 13.51 -10.92 1.83
CA ALA A 219 14.03 -10.77 3.17
C ALA A 219 14.46 -9.32 3.45
N ASP A 220 14.97 -8.58 2.46
CA ASP A 220 15.24 -7.14 2.57
C ASP A 220 13.95 -6.34 2.79
N VAL A 221 12.89 -6.64 2.03
CA VAL A 221 11.58 -5.97 2.20
C VAL A 221 10.96 -6.33 3.55
N GLU A 222 11.00 -7.61 3.92
CA GLU A 222 10.53 -8.09 5.21
C GLU A 222 11.28 -7.43 6.37
N ALA A 223 12.60 -7.32 6.31
CA ALA A 223 13.41 -6.71 7.35
C ALA A 223 13.03 -5.24 7.61
N VAL A 224 12.62 -4.51 6.57
CA VAL A 224 12.22 -3.09 6.68
C VAL A 224 10.76 -2.91 7.09
N MET A 225 9.88 -3.84 6.71
CA MET A 225 8.42 -3.70 6.90
C MET A 225 7.87 -4.48 8.09
N ARG A 226 8.55 -5.53 8.56
CA ARG A 226 8.13 -6.34 9.69
C ARG A 226 8.12 -5.50 10.97
N ASN A 227 6.96 -5.37 11.62
CA ASN A 227 6.76 -4.54 12.81
C ASN A 227 7.26 -3.08 12.68
N ALA A 228 7.28 -2.53 11.46
CA ALA A 228 7.76 -1.17 11.22
C ALA A 228 6.78 -0.07 11.68
N GLY A 229 5.51 -0.44 11.90
CA GLY A 229 4.46 0.49 12.33
C GLY A 229 3.99 1.40 11.19
N PRO A 230 3.75 2.70 11.44
CA PRO A 230 3.36 3.65 10.41
C PRO A 230 4.44 3.80 9.34
N ALA A 231 4.01 3.84 8.09
CA ALA A 231 4.86 4.05 6.93
C ALA A 231 4.25 5.11 6.01
N MET A 232 5.10 5.76 5.24
CA MET A 232 4.70 6.71 4.22
C MET A 232 5.15 6.25 2.84
N LEU A 233 4.34 6.59 1.84
CA LEU A 233 4.56 6.24 0.45
C LEU A 233 4.74 7.53 -0.35
N GLY A 234 5.85 7.65 -1.07
CA GLY A 234 6.09 8.74 -2.01
C GLY A 234 6.24 8.18 -3.42
N ILE A 235 5.55 8.79 -4.39
CA ILE A 235 5.61 8.34 -5.79
C ILE A 235 5.92 9.55 -6.67
N GLY A 236 6.87 9.37 -7.59
CA GLY A 236 7.25 10.41 -8.54
C GLY A 236 7.47 9.84 -9.94
N ILE A 237 7.03 10.60 -10.93
CA ILE A 237 7.19 10.27 -12.35
C ILE A 237 7.90 11.43 -13.02
N GLY A 238 9.07 11.16 -13.59
CA GLY A 238 9.87 12.15 -14.29
C GLY A 238 9.95 11.82 -15.78
N LYS A 239 10.06 12.86 -16.61
CA LYS A 239 10.20 12.74 -18.07
C LYS A 239 11.35 13.59 -18.60
N GLY A 240 11.91 13.18 -19.74
CA GLY A 240 12.97 13.89 -20.46
C GLY A 240 14.36 13.75 -19.84
N GLU A 241 15.26 14.70 -20.15
CA GLU A 241 16.68 14.61 -19.79
C GLU A 241 16.94 14.54 -18.27
N ASN A 242 16.07 15.17 -17.47
CA ASN A 242 16.20 15.21 -16.01
C ASN A 242 15.22 14.26 -15.30
N ARG A 243 14.68 13.25 -16.00
CA ARG A 243 13.65 12.35 -15.46
C ARG A 243 14.02 11.73 -14.11
N ALA A 244 15.29 11.45 -13.87
CA ALA A 244 15.74 10.85 -12.61
C ALA A 244 15.69 11.81 -11.41
N GLU A 245 16.16 13.04 -11.59
CA GLU A 245 16.07 14.06 -10.54
C GLU A 245 14.63 14.49 -10.29
N VAL A 246 13.85 14.65 -11.37
CA VAL A 246 12.45 15.07 -11.31
C VAL A 246 11.61 14.01 -10.60
N SER A 247 11.73 12.73 -10.99
CA SER A 247 10.99 11.64 -10.33
C SER A 247 11.38 11.50 -8.85
N ALA A 248 12.65 11.57 -8.50
CA ALA A 248 13.10 11.49 -7.11
C ALA A 248 12.60 12.67 -6.26
N LYS A 249 12.65 13.91 -6.79
CA LYS A 249 12.11 15.10 -6.10
C LYS A 249 10.61 14.98 -5.91
N MET A 250 9.87 14.60 -6.95
CA MET A 250 8.42 14.39 -6.85
C MET A 250 8.06 13.31 -5.83
N ALA A 251 8.83 12.22 -5.74
CA ALA A 251 8.59 11.20 -4.73
C ALA A 251 8.82 11.73 -3.30
N MET A 252 9.85 12.56 -3.09
CA MET A 252 10.18 13.18 -1.79
C MET A 252 9.23 14.32 -1.39
N ASP A 253 8.66 15.01 -2.37
CA ASP A 253 7.74 16.14 -2.17
C ASP A 253 6.27 15.72 -2.29
N SER A 254 6.00 14.42 -2.44
CA SER A 254 4.66 13.86 -2.60
C SER A 254 3.75 14.26 -1.43
N LYS A 255 2.50 14.66 -1.70
CA LYS A 255 1.53 15.01 -0.66
C LYS A 255 1.09 13.83 0.20
N LEU A 256 1.45 12.62 -0.21
CA LEU A 256 1.28 11.39 0.55
C LEU A 256 2.30 11.25 1.68
N LEU A 257 3.38 12.04 1.65
CA LEU A 257 4.36 12.16 2.73
C LEU A 257 3.91 13.25 3.69
N GLU A 258 3.14 12.87 4.70
CA GLU A 258 2.61 13.81 5.69
C GLU A 258 3.66 14.34 6.68
N GLN A 259 4.78 13.62 6.79
CA GLN A 259 5.93 14.05 7.57
C GLN A 259 7.21 14.07 6.73
N PRO A 260 8.21 14.87 7.13
CA PRO A 260 9.52 14.84 6.49
C PRO A 260 10.17 13.45 6.54
N VAL A 261 10.63 12.97 5.38
CA VAL A 261 11.33 11.66 5.23
C VAL A 261 12.58 11.58 6.10
N LYS A 262 13.21 12.71 6.45
CA LYS A 262 14.36 12.76 7.36
C LYS A 262 14.13 12.09 8.72
N ASN A 263 12.88 11.94 9.15
CA ASN A 263 12.51 11.32 10.42
C ASN A 263 12.39 9.78 10.31
N ALA A 264 12.56 9.21 9.12
CA ALA A 264 12.52 7.77 8.88
C ALA A 264 13.89 7.14 9.17
N SER A 265 13.90 6.02 9.89
CA SER A 265 15.12 5.24 10.12
C SER A 265 15.38 4.21 9.01
N SER A 266 14.36 3.84 8.23
CA SER A 266 14.48 2.88 7.13
C SER A 266 13.71 3.36 5.90
N ILE A 267 14.30 3.15 4.72
CA ILE A 267 13.76 3.59 3.44
C ILE A 267 13.94 2.49 2.40
N ILE A 268 12.89 2.19 1.66
CA ILE A 268 12.95 1.40 0.42
C ILE A 268 12.77 2.37 -0.74
N LEU A 269 13.75 2.39 -1.64
CA LEU A 269 13.73 3.17 -2.87
C LEU A 269 13.68 2.22 -4.06
N ASN A 270 12.56 2.21 -4.77
CA ASN A 270 12.41 1.50 -6.02
C ASN A 270 12.49 2.47 -7.20
N VAL A 271 13.27 2.11 -8.21
CA VAL A 271 13.30 2.81 -9.49
C VAL A 271 12.80 1.86 -10.58
N SER A 272 11.75 2.26 -11.28
CA SER A 272 11.26 1.58 -12.48
C SER A 272 11.57 2.42 -13.70
N ALA A 273 12.37 1.89 -14.63
CA ALA A 273 12.84 2.62 -15.80
C ALA A 273 12.99 1.70 -17.03
N PRO A 274 12.97 2.25 -18.25
CA PRO A 274 13.30 1.50 -19.47
C PRO A 274 14.79 1.12 -19.52
N LYS A 275 15.14 0.21 -20.44
CA LYS A 275 16.52 -0.31 -20.62
C LYS A 275 17.59 0.74 -20.89
N ASN A 276 17.22 1.93 -21.34
CA ASN A 276 18.15 3.01 -21.62
C ASN A 276 18.58 3.80 -20.36
N VAL A 277 18.13 3.41 -19.17
CA VAL A 277 18.54 4.04 -17.91
C VAL A 277 20.05 3.93 -17.69
N THR A 278 20.66 5.03 -17.28
CA THR A 278 22.12 5.17 -17.12
C THR A 278 22.52 5.23 -15.66
N MET A 279 23.77 4.85 -15.35
CA MET A 279 24.33 5.00 -14.01
C MET A 279 24.31 6.45 -13.50
N LYS A 280 24.41 7.43 -14.39
CA LYS A 280 24.33 8.86 -14.05
C LYS A 280 22.94 9.21 -13.51
N GLU A 281 21.90 8.76 -14.19
CA GLU A 281 20.51 8.95 -13.76
C GLU A 281 20.25 8.28 -12.41
N MET A 282 20.72 7.04 -12.24
CA MET A 282 20.61 6.31 -10.97
C MET A 282 21.29 7.05 -9.81
N HIS A 283 22.51 7.55 -10.04
CA HIS A 283 23.23 8.35 -9.05
C HIS A 283 22.49 9.64 -8.71
N ALA A 284 21.91 10.32 -9.70
CA ALA A 284 21.16 11.56 -9.49
C ALA A 284 19.91 11.32 -8.63
N ALA A 285 19.12 10.29 -8.95
CA ALA A 285 17.95 9.91 -8.15
C ALA A 285 18.35 9.55 -6.70
N ALA A 286 19.34 8.69 -6.52
CA ALA A 286 19.82 8.28 -5.20
C ALA A 286 20.37 9.47 -4.38
N SER A 287 21.04 10.42 -5.03
CA SER A 287 21.58 11.62 -4.38
C SER A 287 20.48 12.52 -3.83
N VAL A 288 19.39 12.71 -4.58
CA VAL A 288 18.23 13.49 -4.13
C VAL A 288 17.62 12.86 -2.87
N ILE A 289 17.40 11.54 -2.88
CA ILE A 289 16.82 10.84 -1.72
C ILE A 289 17.77 10.91 -0.51
N ARG A 290 19.08 10.69 -0.72
CA ARG A 290 20.08 10.75 0.35
C ARG A 290 20.21 12.13 0.98
N GLN A 291 20.02 13.20 0.21
CA GLN A 291 20.01 14.57 0.75
C GLN A 291 18.75 14.88 1.59
N GLY A 292 17.65 14.16 1.34
CA GLY A 292 16.39 14.35 2.04
C GLY A 292 16.14 13.41 3.22
N CYS A 293 17.02 12.43 3.46
CA CYS A 293 16.93 11.48 4.56
C CYS A 293 18.01 11.72 5.63
N SER A 294 17.87 11.08 6.80
CA SER A 294 18.94 11.04 7.80
C SER A 294 20.17 10.30 7.26
N GLU A 295 21.37 10.71 7.67
CA GLU A 295 22.61 10.00 7.34
C GLU A 295 22.63 8.58 7.93
N GLU A 296 21.93 8.38 9.05
CA GLU A 296 21.83 7.09 9.73
C GLU A 296 20.73 6.18 9.17
N ALA A 297 19.92 6.67 8.21
CA ALA A 297 18.83 5.88 7.64
C ALA A 297 19.38 4.71 6.80
N ASP A 298 18.87 3.51 7.07
CA ASP A 298 19.10 2.34 6.22
C ASP A 298 18.29 2.51 4.92
N VAL A 299 18.97 2.53 3.77
CA VAL A 299 18.32 2.73 2.48
C VAL A 299 18.54 1.50 1.62
N LYS A 300 17.45 0.79 1.36
CA LYS A 300 17.37 -0.33 0.44
C LYS A 300 17.06 0.17 -0.96
N PHE A 301 17.90 -0.17 -1.92
CA PHE A 301 17.79 0.32 -3.30
C PHE A 301 17.41 -0.81 -4.27
N GLY A 302 16.33 -0.62 -5.01
CA GLY A 302 15.86 -1.52 -6.06
C GLY A 302 15.83 -0.84 -7.43
N LEU A 303 16.19 -1.59 -8.48
CA LEU A 303 16.04 -1.17 -9.87
C LEU A 303 15.29 -2.23 -10.67
N VAL A 304 14.10 -1.88 -11.13
CA VAL A 304 13.28 -2.67 -12.05
C VAL A 304 13.40 -2.09 -13.46
N ILE A 305 13.78 -2.94 -14.41
CA ILE A 305 13.71 -2.55 -15.82
C ILE A 305 12.37 -2.97 -16.40
N ASP A 306 11.65 -2.00 -16.92
CA ASP A 306 10.31 -2.16 -17.42
C ASP A 306 10.18 -1.63 -18.85
N ASP A 307 10.10 -2.56 -19.81
CA ASP A 307 9.93 -2.25 -21.22
C ASP A 307 8.56 -1.62 -21.55
N SER A 308 7.60 -1.64 -20.60
CA SER A 308 6.31 -0.96 -20.77
C SER A 308 6.35 0.54 -20.42
N ILE A 309 7.42 1.01 -19.77
CA ILE A 309 7.62 2.43 -19.45
C ILE A 309 8.18 3.14 -20.70
N PRO A 310 7.64 4.32 -21.08
CA PRO A 310 8.17 5.10 -22.19
C PRO A 310 9.68 5.36 -22.07
N GLU A 311 10.39 5.38 -23.20
CA GLU A 311 11.86 5.51 -23.21
C GLU A 311 12.38 6.78 -22.53
N ASP A 312 11.57 7.83 -22.43
CA ASP A 312 11.90 9.11 -21.80
C ASP A 312 11.37 9.25 -20.37
N GLU A 313 10.73 8.22 -19.81
CA GLU A 313 10.10 8.25 -18.48
C GLU A 313 10.90 7.46 -17.45
N MET A 314 10.84 7.88 -16.19
CA MET A 314 11.34 7.14 -15.02
C MET A 314 10.35 7.29 -13.87
N ARG A 315 10.11 6.19 -13.15
CA ARG A 315 9.25 6.17 -11.96
C ARG A 315 10.07 5.84 -10.73
N VAL A 316 9.84 6.59 -9.67
CA VAL A 316 10.47 6.39 -8.37
C VAL A 316 9.37 6.16 -7.35
N THR A 317 9.48 5.07 -6.58
CA THR A 317 8.64 4.77 -5.43
C THR A 317 9.50 4.74 -4.19
N LEU A 318 9.13 5.54 -3.21
CA LEU A 318 9.78 5.69 -1.92
C LEU A 318 8.84 5.13 -0.85
N ILE A 319 9.34 4.25 0.01
CA ILE A 319 8.62 3.79 1.20
C ILE A 319 9.50 4.13 2.38
N ALA A 320 9.00 4.95 3.28
CA ALA A 320 9.71 5.36 4.48
C ALA A 320 9.04 4.74 5.71
N THR A 321 9.82 4.14 6.61
CA THR A 321 9.35 3.45 7.81
C THR A 321 10.22 3.76 9.03
N GLY A 322 9.78 3.31 10.21
CA GLY A 322 10.55 3.41 11.44
C GLY A 322 10.65 4.85 11.98
N PHE A 323 9.50 5.53 12.04
CA PHE A 323 9.38 6.87 12.63
C PHE A 323 9.24 6.79 14.15
N GLU A 324 9.92 7.68 14.88
CA GLU A 324 9.87 7.75 16.34
C GLU A 324 8.51 8.22 16.89
N GLU A 325 7.82 9.13 16.17
CA GLU A 325 6.54 9.73 16.60
C GLU A 325 5.34 9.09 15.87
N THR A 326 5.06 7.82 16.19
CA THR A 326 3.99 7.04 15.54
C THR A 326 2.59 7.64 15.66
N ASP A 327 2.25 8.25 16.80
CA ASP A 327 0.92 8.82 17.01
C ASP A 327 0.61 10.01 16.08
N LYS A 328 1.64 10.81 15.75
CA LYS A 328 1.47 11.95 14.84
C LYS A 328 1.25 11.52 13.40
N LEU A 329 1.80 10.38 12.98
CA LEU A 329 1.57 9.81 11.66
C LEU A 329 0.18 9.17 11.51
N LEU A 330 -0.34 8.60 12.60
CA LEU A 330 -1.65 7.96 12.56
C LEU A 330 -2.80 8.97 12.55
N LEU A 331 -2.61 10.13 13.19
CA LEU A 331 -3.65 11.14 13.41
C LEU A 331 -3.08 12.55 13.30
N THR A 332 -2.95 13.08 12.07
CA THR A 332 -2.53 14.47 11.91
C THR A 332 -3.73 15.43 12.07
N GLU A 333 -3.57 16.46 12.90
CA GLU A 333 -4.49 17.63 12.92
C GLU A 333 -4.44 18.42 11.59
N SER A 334 -3.38 18.18 10.79
CA SER A 334 -3.15 18.81 9.50
C SER A 334 -4.12 18.35 8.40
N ASP A 335 -4.82 17.23 8.62
CA ASP A 335 -5.79 16.65 7.69
C ASP A 335 -7.10 17.44 7.60
N ILE A 336 -7.37 18.35 8.54
CA ILE A 336 -8.52 19.26 8.47
C ILE A 336 -8.18 20.34 7.43
N PRO A 337 -8.87 20.42 6.28
CA PRO A 337 -8.55 21.44 5.27
C PRO A 337 -8.66 22.84 5.85
N ALA A 338 -7.77 23.75 5.45
CA ALA A 338 -7.71 25.12 5.96
C ALA A 338 -9.05 25.86 5.79
N ILE A 339 -9.82 25.56 4.73
CA ILE A 339 -11.16 26.10 4.47
C ILE A 339 -12.11 25.88 5.65
N TYR A 340 -12.00 24.74 6.34
CA TYR A 340 -12.80 24.44 7.53
C TYR A 340 -12.20 24.99 8.83
N ARG A 341 -10.94 25.46 8.81
CA ARG A 341 -10.30 26.20 9.91
C ARG A 341 -10.54 27.72 9.82
N SER A 342 -10.65 28.27 8.60
CA SER A 342 -10.73 29.72 8.33
C SER A 342 -12.14 30.23 8.01
N GLY A 343 -13.11 29.33 7.78
CA GLY A 343 -14.49 29.69 7.45
C GLY A 343 -14.76 29.69 5.94
N LEU A 344 -16.02 29.41 5.57
CA LEU A 344 -16.52 29.18 4.21
C LEU A 344 -16.33 30.36 3.23
N ASP A 345 -16.06 31.57 3.72
CA ASP A 345 -16.09 32.80 2.91
C ASP A 345 -14.89 32.96 1.96
N GLU A 346 -13.77 32.26 2.20
CA GLU A 346 -12.59 32.31 1.31
C GLU A 346 -12.67 31.35 0.12
N PHE A 347 -13.50 30.30 0.19
CA PHE A 347 -13.59 29.26 -0.86
C PHE A 347 -14.66 29.54 -1.91
N LEU A 348 -15.60 30.46 -1.64
CA LEU A 348 -16.69 30.83 -2.56
C LEU A 348 -16.35 32.05 -3.46
N ARG A 349 -15.09 32.48 -3.52
CA ARG A 349 -14.61 33.57 -4.40
C ARG A 349 -13.75 33.03 -5.53
#